data_AF-A0A9P5BUL2-F1
#
_entry.id   AF-A0A9P5BUL2-F1
#
_cell.length_a   1.000
_cell.length_b   1.000
_cell.length_c   1.000
_cell.angle_alpha   90.00
_cell.angle_beta   90.00
_cell.angle_gamma   90.00
#
_symmetry.space_group_name_H-M   'P 1'
#
loop_
_entity.id
_entity.type
_entity.pdbx_description
1 polymer ?
#
loop_
_entity_poly.entity_id
_entity_poly.type
_entity_poly.pdbx_seq_one_letter_code
_entity_poly.pdbx_strand_id
1 'polypeptide(L)'
;MPKNAPAPDEPAVTFSSGSDAPVALRILHLNDVYHLEPSSAEPVGGVPRFITAVNEYRSHERFNGQPELITLFSGDVFNPSLESSVTKGEHMVPVLNKIGVDCTCVGNHDFDFGVKQFEHLTAKCNFPWLLANVLDPALGENVPLGNAKHTHMLTSSNGIKIGLIGLGEREWLETINSLPPDIIYKSASETAKELVPQLRAQGADIIICLSHQREPNDNKLAEKTDGLIDIILGGHDHYYAHSFINGTHVLRSGSDFKQLSYVEVRKKTDGSGKWDFDIERRDIVSSIAEDQETLKLTEELTSKLKHSLAKSVGWTASPLDARFTTVRMKESNMGNFVCDVMRHYHNADCALMAAGTIRGDQIYPPGVIRVRDITNCFPFEDPVIFIRVTGQQIWDALENGVSQYPAQEGRFPQVSNITYTFDPSKEPGSRIIEATLGGGPMEMDKKYTLATRGYMGRGKDGYTSLLVEPEGGTAEEIVCEENGILISAMLRQYFMSLRTVGQWKNLSEHWVQVAEKCHTPVEPRKMWETPAATGTSDPKPEVHSKSWAEWMVKRHALNTKLPKDESDESDTEDEADTIAQVDMEMLIMRKFFAKWAKAAGVKAEVCDPLREGEFTVDWTRVIAPVLEGRIKMIS
;
A
#
# COMPACT_ATOMS: atom_id res chain seq x y z
N MET A 1 7.11 -27.17 13.01
CA MET A 1 5.92 -26.30 13.13
C MET A 1 4.83 -27.11 13.85
N PRO A 2 4.10 -26.51 14.81
CA PRO A 2 3.06 -27.20 15.57
C PRO A 2 1.85 -27.55 14.68
N LYS A 3 1.10 -28.59 15.06
CA LYS A 3 0.04 -29.20 14.23
C LYS A 3 -1.32 -28.46 14.23
N ASN A 4 -1.41 -27.31 14.89
CA ASN A 4 -2.67 -26.57 15.09
C ASN A 4 -2.53 -25.13 14.58
N ALA A 5 -2.19 -24.95 13.31
CA ALA A 5 -2.54 -23.71 12.62
C ALA A 5 -3.98 -23.89 12.09
N PRO A 6 -4.91 -22.94 12.31
CA PRO A 6 -6.22 -22.97 11.66
C PRO A 6 -6.06 -22.97 10.13
N ALA A 7 -7.10 -23.36 9.40
CA ALA A 7 -7.08 -23.22 7.94
C ALA A 7 -6.90 -21.73 7.56
N PRO A 8 -6.32 -21.41 6.38
CA PRO A 8 -6.10 -20.01 5.97
C PRO A 8 -7.38 -19.15 5.94
N ASP A 9 -8.53 -19.80 5.83
CA ASP A 9 -9.88 -19.27 5.79
C ASP A 9 -10.70 -19.56 7.06
N GLU A 10 -10.06 -19.84 8.20
CA GLU A 10 -10.69 -19.93 9.53
C GLU A 10 -10.31 -18.71 10.41
N PRO A 11 -11.18 -18.26 11.34
CA PRO A 11 -10.81 -17.22 12.30
C PRO A 11 -9.69 -17.69 13.24
N ALA A 12 -8.73 -16.81 13.52
CA ALA A 12 -7.65 -17.06 14.47
C ALA A 12 -7.97 -16.38 15.81
N VAL A 13 -7.96 -17.14 16.92
CA VAL A 13 -8.13 -16.56 18.26
C VAL A 13 -6.94 -15.66 18.60
N THR A 14 -7.19 -14.37 18.74
CA THR A 14 -6.22 -13.35 19.18
C THR A 14 -6.12 -13.33 20.70
N PHE A 15 -7.27 -13.36 21.37
CA PHE A 15 -7.38 -13.39 22.84
C PHE A 15 -8.64 -14.16 23.24
N SER A 16 -8.59 -14.89 24.36
CA SER A 16 -9.80 -15.40 25.00
C SER A 16 -9.74 -15.21 26.51
N SER A 17 -10.87 -14.78 27.06
CA SER A 17 -11.15 -14.66 28.48
C SER A 17 -11.27 -16.01 29.20
N GLY A 18 -11.60 -17.09 28.47
CA GLY A 18 -12.01 -18.37 29.05
C GLY A 18 -13.37 -18.32 29.78
N SER A 19 -14.20 -17.32 29.49
CA SER A 19 -15.47 -17.07 30.19
C SER A 19 -16.64 -17.75 29.48
N ASP A 20 -17.30 -18.71 30.14
CA ASP A 20 -18.49 -19.42 29.62
C ASP A 20 -19.79 -18.59 29.77
N ALA A 21 -19.71 -17.33 30.19
CA ALA A 21 -20.88 -16.47 30.35
C ALA A 21 -21.57 -16.17 28.99
N PRO A 22 -22.90 -15.97 28.95
CA PRO A 22 -23.59 -15.64 27.72
C PRO A 22 -23.04 -14.38 27.03
N VAL A 23 -22.98 -14.41 25.70
CA VAL A 23 -22.56 -13.26 24.87
C VAL A 23 -23.51 -12.09 25.12
N ALA A 24 -22.96 -10.99 25.62
CA ALA A 24 -23.70 -9.78 25.96
C ALA A 24 -23.67 -8.77 24.80
N LEU A 25 -22.54 -8.63 24.10
CA LEU A 25 -22.40 -7.84 22.87
C LEU A 25 -21.55 -8.58 21.84
N ARG A 26 -21.76 -8.23 20.58
CA ARG A 26 -21.00 -8.72 19.42
C ARG A 26 -20.55 -7.52 18.61
N ILE A 27 -19.24 -7.39 18.43
CA ILE A 27 -18.64 -6.23 17.78
C ILE A 27 -17.77 -6.71 16.61
N LEU A 28 -17.87 -6.02 15.48
CA LEU A 28 -16.95 -6.15 14.36
C LEU A 28 -16.14 -4.86 14.26
N HIS A 29 -14.81 -4.97 14.22
CA HIS A 29 -13.90 -3.82 14.14
C HIS A 29 -12.99 -3.89 12.91
N LEU A 30 -12.81 -2.72 12.28
CA LEU A 30 -11.90 -2.47 11.18
C LEU A 30 -11.29 -1.05 11.31
N ASN A 31 -10.21 -0.78 10.60
CA ASN A 31 -9.48 0.49 10.57
C ASN A 31 -8.68 0.60 9.26
N ASP A 32 -8.34 1.81 8.82
CA ASP A 32 -7.37 2.08 7.74
C ASP A 32 -7.65 1.35 6.42
N VAL A 33 -8.71 1.76 5.71
CA VAL A 33 -9.21 1.07 4.52
C VAL A 33 -9.28 1.99 3.30
N TYR A 34 -8.34 1.83 2.36
CA TYR A 34 -8.17 2.76 1.24
C TYR A 34 -8.47 2.12 -0.12
N HIS A 35 -8.16 0.83 -0.28
CA HIS A 35 -8.27 0.14 -1.56
C HIS A 35 -9.52 -0.74 -1.68
N LEU A 36 -10.28 -0.55 -2.77
CA LEU A 36 -11.47 -1.38 -3.07
C LEU A 36 -11.12 -2.79 -3.56
N GLU A 37 -10.07 -2.87 -4.38
CA GLU A 37 -9.63 -4.06 -5.11
C GLU A 37 -8.65 -4.89 -4.26
N PRO A 38 -8.61 -6.23 -4.41
CA PRO A 38 -7.69 -7.08 -3.66
C PRO A 38 -6.22 -6.82 -3.99
N SER A 39 -5.36 -7.03 -2.99
CA SER A 39 -3.90 -6.98 -3.13
C SER A 39 -3.34 -8.23 -3.86
N SER A 40 -2.07 -8.17 -4.25
CA SER A 40 -1.41 -9.25 -5.01
C SER A 40 -0.93 -10.44 -4.16
N ALA A 41 -1.07 -10.40 -2.83
CA ALA A 41 -0.60 -11.43 -1.91
C ALA A 41 -1.60 -11.67 -0.77
N GLU A 42 -1.54 -12.84 -0.14
CA GLU A 42 -2.40 -13.16 1.00
C GLU A 42 -1.95 -12.46 2.30
N PRO A 43 -2.89 -12.02 3.16
CA PRO A 43 -4.35 -11.92 2.92
C PRO A 43 -4.68 -10.86 1.85
N VAL A 44 -5.43 -11.26 0.81
CA VAL A 44 -5.69 -10.39 -0.36
C VAL A 44 -6.62 -9.23 -0.07
N GLY A 45 -7.55 -9.36 0.89
CA GLY A 45 -8.56 -8.34 1.16
C GLY A 45 -9.55 -8.15 0.00
N GLY A 46 -9.86 -6.90 -0.29
CA GLY A 46 -10.84 -6.50 -1.31
C GLY A 46 -12.28 -6.51 -0.82
N VAL A 47 -13.01 -5.42 -1.10
CA VAL A 47 -14.34 -5.14 -0.53
C VAL A 47 -15.38 -6.24 -0.80
N PRO A 48 -15.46 -6.89 -1.99
CA PRO A 48 -16.42 -7.97 -2.21
C PRO A 48 -16.22 -9.20 -1.32
N ARG A 49 -14.98 -9.57 -0.98
CA ARG A 49 -14.70 -10.67 -0.02
C ARG A 49 -14.94 -10.24 1.42
N PHE A 50 -14.58 -8.99 1.73
CA PHE A 50 -14.82 -8.40 3.05
C PHE A 50 -16.31 -8.38 3.39
N ILE A 51 -17.17 -7.96 2.45
CA ILE A 51 -18.63 -7.98 2.65
C ILE A 51 -19.17 -9.40 2.85
N THR A 52 -18.64 -10.42 2.16
CA THR A 52 -18.99 -11.83 2.43
C THR A 52 -18.67 -12.21 3.88
N ALA A 53 -17.48 -11.86 4.38
CA ALA A 53 -17.09 -12.14 5.76
C ALA A 53 -17.93 -11.35 6.79
N VAL A 54 -18.24 -10.08 6.52
CA VAL A 54 -19.14 -9.27 7.37
C VAL A 54 -20.54 -9.89 7.40
N ASN A 55 -21.07 -10.34 6.26
CA ASN A 55 -22.38 -10.99 6.17
C ASN A 55 -22.40 -12.36 6.85
N GLU A 56 -21.28 -13.09 6.87
CA GLU A 56 -21.11 -14.30 7.69
C GLU A 56 -21.30 -13.98 9.18
N TYR A 57 -20.61 -12.96 9.71
CA TYR A 57 -20.80 -12.53 11.10
C TYR A 57 -22.20 -11.94 11.37
N ARG A 58 -22.81 -11.27 10.39
CA ARG A 58 -24.13 -10.65 10.55
C ARG A 58 -25.28 -11.65 10.54
N SER A 59 -25.22 -12.67 9.69
CA SER A 59 -26.41 -13.45 9.31
C SER A 59 -26.25 -14.98 9.29
N HIS A 60 -25.05 -15.52 9.57
CA HIS A 60 -24.88 -16.98 9.62
C HIS A 60 -25.61 -17.59 10.82
N GLU A 61 -26.22 -18.77 10.62
CA GLU A 61 -27.11 -19.42 11.60
C GLU A 61 -26.49 -19.66 12.98
N ARG A 62 -25.15 -19.76 13.07
CA ARG A 62 -24.38 -19.88 14.33
C ARG A 62 -24.60 -18.72 15.31
N PHE A 63 -25.08 -17.58 14.82
CA PHE A 63 -25.37 -16.39 15.61
C PHE A 63 -26.85 -16.20 15.94
N ASN A 64 -27.73 -17.12 15.52
CA ASN A 64 -29.15 -17.06 15.85
C ASN A 64 -29.37 -17.09 17.37
N GLY A 65 -30.17 -16.15 17.88
CA GLY A 65 -30.43 -15.99 19.32
C GLY A 65 -29.35 -15.25 20.11
N GLN A 66 -28.25 -14.84 19.46
CA GLN A 66 -27.28 -13.90 20.04
C GLN A 66 -27.68 -12.44 19.79
N PRO A 67 -27.05 -11.44 20.45
CA PRO A 67 -27.27 -10.03 20.15
C PRO A 67 -26.98 -9.66 18.69
N GLU A 68 -27.54 -8.53 18.24
CA GLU A 68 -27.23 -7.99 16.91
C GLU A 68 -25.76 -7.52 16.85
N LEU A 69 -25.16 -7.64 15.67
CA LEU A 69 -23.76 -7.30 15.43
C LEU A 69 -23.60 -5.78 15.29
N ILE A 70 -22.73 -5.18 16.11
CA ILE A 70 -22.38 -3.76 16.04
C ILE A 70 -21.06 -3.61 15.27
N THR A 71 -21.01 -2.74 14.27
CA THR A 71 -19.84 -2.54 13.41
C THR A 71 -19.20 -1.19 13.71
N LEU A 72 -17.97 -1.21 14.22
CA LEU A 72 -17.21 -0.01 14.61
C LEU A 72 -15.98 0.17 13.72
N PHE A 73 -15.71 1.41 13.32
CA PHE A 73 -14.60 1.75 12.44
C PHE A 73 -13.67 2.77 13.11
N SER A 74 -12.35 2.61 12.96
CA SER A 74 -11.37 3.54 13.54
C SER A 74 -10.73 4.47 12.51
N GLY A 75 -11.53 5.02 11.59
CA GLY A 75 -11.12 6.09 10.67
C GLY A 75 -10.13 5.67 9.57
N ASP A 76 -9.73 6.67 8.78
CA ASP A 76 -8.85 6.56 7.60
C ASP A 76 -9.48 5.75 6.47
N VAL A 77 -10.32 6.43 5.70
CA VAL A 77 -11.05 5.83 4.57
C VAL A 77 -11.04 6.70 3.32
N PHE A 78 -11.08 8.03 3.44
CA PHE A 78 -11.27 8.85 2.25
C PHE A 78 -10.01 9.04 1.40
N ASN A 79 -8.82 8.84 1.96
CA ASN A 79 -7.52 8.93 1.29
C ASN A 79 -6.51 8.05 2.06
N PRO A 80 -5.39 7.55 1.48
CA PRO A 80 -4.95 7.69 0.10
C PRO A 80 -5.17 6.45 -0.77
N SER A 81 -5.91 6.62 -1.86
CA SER A 81 -6.09 5.64 -2.93
C SER A 81 -6.07 6.31 -4.30
N LEU A 82 -6.10 5.52 -5.36
CA LEU A 82 -6.17 6.05 -6.73
C LEU A 82 -7.60 6.53 -7.06
N GLU A 83 -8.56 5.80 -6.54
CA GLU A 83 -9.96 6.14 -6.52
C GLU A 83 -10.19 7.46 -5.77
N SER A 84 -9.51 7.69 -4.64
CA SER A 84 -9.61 8.96 -3.90
C SER A 84 -8.98 10.13 -4.66
N SER A 85 -7.84 9.95 -5.35
CA SER A 85 -7.24 11.03 -6.15
C SER A 85 -8.21 11.60 -7.19
N VAL A 86 -9.11 10.78 -7.76
CA VAL A 86 -10.09 11.20 -8.76
C VAL A 86 -11.44 11.58 -8.16
N THR A 87 -11.96 10.82 -7.19
CA THR A 87 -13.30 11.02 -6.60
C THR A 87 -13.29 11.88 -5.34
N LYS A 88 -12.12 12.31 -4.88
CA LYS A 88 -11.90 13.05 -3.62
C LYS A 88 -12.65 12.42 -2.44
N GLY A 89 -12.55 11.09 -2.33
CA GLY A 89 -13.14 10.25 -1.27
C GLY A 89 -14.56 9.72 -1.52
N GLU A 90 -15.30 10.22 -2.52
CA GLU A 90 -16.73 9.88 -2.71
C GLU A 90 -17.01 8.37 -2.91
N HIS A 91 -16.08 7.64 -3.52
CA HIS A 91 -16.21 6.20 -3.77
C HIS A 91 -16.40 5.34 -2.51
N MET A 92 -15.92 5.78 -1.35
CA MET A 92 -16.00 4.99 -0.11
C MET A 92 -17.32 5.16 0.65
N VAL A 93 -18.07 6.25 0.41
CA VAL A 93 -19.38 6.47 1.04
C VAL A 93 -20.36 5.29 0.84
N PRO A 94 -20.62 4.80 -0.40
CA PRO A 94 -21.49 3.64 -0.58
C PRO A 94 -20.91 2.35 0.03
N VAL A 95 -19.58 2.22 0.10
CA VAL A 95 -18.92 1.06 0.71
C VAL A 95 -19.13 1.04 2.22
N LEU A 96 -18.88 2.14 2.93
CA LEU A 96 -19.13 2.24 4.38
C LEU A 96 -20.61 2.01 4.73
N ASN A 97 -21.53 2.59 3.93
CA ASN A 97 -22.96 2.37 4.10
C ASN A 97 -23.36 0.90 3.84
N LYS A 98 -22.70 0.18 2.93
CA LYS A 98 -22.94 -1.25 2.66
C LYS A 98 -22.27 -2.18 3.68
N ILE A 99 -21.11 -1.80 4.23
CA ILE A 99 -20.50 -2.45 5.41
C ILE A 99 -21.48 -2.38 6.59
N GLY A 100 -22.23 -1.28 6.73
CA GLY A 100 -23.19 -1.09 7.82
C GLY A 100 -22.49 -0.70 9.11
N VAL A 101 -21.60 0.30 9.03
CA VAL A 101 -20.92 0.91 10.19
C VAL A 101 -21.96 1.62 11.07
N ASP A 102 -21.92 1.37 12.39
CA ASP A 102 -22.78 2.02 13.39
C ASP A 102 -22.16 3.31 13.94
N CYS A 103 -20.83 3.37 14.02
CA CYS A 103 -20.10 4.57 14.44
C CYS A 103 -18.62 4.48 14.02
N THR A 104 -18.00 5.64 13.75
CA THR A 104 -16.57 5.74 13.45
C THR A 104 -15.90 6.88 14.20
N CYS A 105 -14.58 6.81 14.44
CA CYS A 105 -13.79 8.02 14.66
C CYS A 105 -13.32 8.63 13.31
N VAL A 106 -12.80 9.86 13.37
CA VAL A 106 -12.12 10.51 12.24
C VAL A 106 -10.67 10.06 12.21
N GLY A 107 -10.16 9.62 11.05
CA GLY A 107 -8.75 9.34 10.82
C GLY A 107 -8.00 10.51 10.19
N ASN A 108 -6.67 10.39 10.09
CA ASN A 108 -5.88 11.53 9.66
C ASN A 108 -6.06 11.95 8.20
N HIS A 109 -6.16 10.96 7.31
CA HIS A 109 -6.29 11.16 5.87
C HIS A 109 -7.74 11.49 5.44
N ASP A 110 -8.72 11.40 6.36
CA ASP A 110 -10.11 11.80 6.10
C ASP A 110 -10.27 13.31 5.84
N PHE A 111 -9.30 14.13 6.27
CA PHE A 111 -9.23 15.57 5.98
C PHE A 111 -8.28 15.94 4.83
N ASP A 112 -7.63 15.01 4.12
CA ASP A 112 -6.63 15.38 3.10
C ASP A 112 -7.20 16.30 2.00
N PHE A 113 -8.47 16.10 1.63
CA PHE A 113 -9.21 16.95 0.68
C PHE A 113 -9.86 18.19 1.29
N GLY A 114 -9.54 18.50 2.55
CA GLY A 114 -10.04 19.65 3.30
C GLY A 114 -11.37 19.40 4.04
N VAL A 115 -11.57 20.15 5.12
CA VAL A 115 -12.70 20.01 6.06
C VAL A 115 -14.06 20.04 5.37
N LYS A 116 -14.26 20.90 4.37
CA LYS A 116 -15.53 20.99 3.62
C LYS A 116 -15.86 19.73 2.83
N GLN A 117 -14.85 19.04 2.29
CA GLN A 117 -15.06 17.78 1.58
C GLN A 117 -15.39 16.66 2.57
N PHE A 118 -14.68 16.60 3.71
CA PHE A 118 -15.03 15.70 4.80
C PHE A 118 -16.50 15.88 5.24
N GLU A 119 -16.95 17.10 5.54
CA GLU A 119 -18.33 17.39 5.91
C GLU A 119 -19.33 16.95 4.82
N HIS A 120 -18.99 17.17 3.55
CA HIS A 120 -19.82 16.75 2.41
C HIS A 120 -19.95 15.22 2.28
N LEU A 121 -18.87 14.48 2.54
CA LEU A 121 -18.85 13.01 2.50
C LEU A 121 -19.57 12.40 3.70
N THR A 122 -19.27 12.90 4.90
CA THR A 122 -19.87 12.42 6.16
C THR A 122 -21.38 12.68 6.24
N ALA A 123 -21.87 13.77 5.64
CA ALA A 123 -23.30 14.02 5.50
C ALA A 123 -24.05 13.01 4.61
N LYS A 124 -23.33 12.18 3.84
CA LYS A 124 -23.89 11.06 3.04
C LYS A 124 -23.72 9.70 3.74
N CYS A 125 -23.10 9.66 4.92
CA CYS A 125 -22.96 8.45 5.74
C CYS A 125 -24.15 8.32 6.69
N ASN A 126 -24.59 7.08 6.96
CA ASN A 126 -25.75 6.82 7.81
C ASN A 126 -25.44 6.77 9.33
N PHE A 127 -24.21 7.11 9.72
CA PHE A 127 -23.66 6.91 11.07
C PHE A 127 -22.83 8.12 11.53
N PRO A 128 -22.70 8.35 12.85
CA PRO A 128 -21.93 9.47 13.39
C PRO A 128 -20.42 9.25 13.35
N TRP A 129 -19.72 10.35 13.09
CA TRP A 129 -18.26 10.47 13.13
C TRP A 129 -17.81 11.15 14.43
N LEU A 130 -16.79 10.58 15.08
CA LEU A 130 -16.31 11.00 16.39
C LEU A 130 -14.90 11.58 16.37
N LEU A 131 -14.73 12.72 17.04
CA LEU A 131 -13.45 13.34 17.34
C LEU A 131 -13.66 14.29 18.53
N ALA A 132 -13.03 14.02 19.67
CA ALA A 132 -13.28 14.76 20.91
C ALA A 132 -12.18 15.75 21.29
N ASN A 133 -10.97 15.58 20.75
CA ASN A 133 -9.76 16.23 21.24
C ASN A 133 -9.03 17.09 20.19
N VAL A 134 -9.63 17.30 19.02
CA VAL A 134 -9.16 18.25 17.99
C VAL A 134 -10.32 19.19 17.68
N LEU A 135 -10.15 20.46 18.03
CA LEU A 135 -11.20 21.48 18.01
C LEU A 135 -10.88 22.58 17.01
N ASP A 136 -11.93 23.13 16.39
CA ASP A 136 -11.84 24.26 15.47
C ASP A 136 -12.48 25.51 16.11
N PRO A 137 -11.68 26.49 16.58
CA PRO A 137 -12.20 27.71 17.18
C PRO A 137 -13.11 28.54 16.25
N ALA A 138 -13.01 28.37 14.92
CA ALA A 138 -13.89 29.06 13.98
C ALA A 138 -15.31 28.47 13.96
N LEU A 139 -15.48 27.22 14.40
CA LEU A 139 -16.79 26.59 14.64
C LEU A 139 -17.32 26.88 16.05
N GLY A 140 -16.42 27.07 17.02
CA GLY A 140 -16.71 27.52 18.38
C GLY A 140 -15.73 26.97 19.42
N GLU A 141 -15.69 27.56 20.63
CA GLU A 141 -14.67 27.28 21.66
C GLU A 141 -14.49 25.79 22.03
N ASN A 142 -15.54 24.98 21.88
CA ASN A 142 -15.51 23.54 22.11
C ASN A 142 -16.33 22.78 21.06
N VAL A 143 -16.06 23.07 19.78
CA VAL A 143 -16.62 22.33 18.63
C VAL A 143 -15.51 21.54 17.93
N PRO A 144 -15.67 20.22 17.72
CA PRO A 144 -14.69 19.43 17.00
C PRO A 144 -14.53 19.82 15.53
N LEU A 145 -13.32 19.63 15.02
CA LEU A 145 -12.99 19.82 13.61
C LEU A 145 -13.94 19.02 12.70
N GLY A 146 -14.41 19.65 11.62
CA GLY A 146 -15.36 19.05 10.67
C GLY A 146 -16.75 18.75 11.23
N ASN A 147 -17.17 19.45 12.29
CA ASN A 147 -18.46 19.25 12.97
C ASN A 147 -18.69 17.80 13.47
N ALA A 148 -17.61 17.06 13.73
CA ALA A 148 -17.65 15.74 14.36
C ALA A 148 -18.22 15.82 15.80
N LYS A 149 -18.65 14.67 16.35
CA LYS A 149 -19.14 14.59 17.73
C LYS A 149 -18.00 14.21 18.68
N HIS A 150 -18.00 14.73 19.90
CA HIS A 150 -17.07 14.26 20.93
C HIS A 150 -17.34 12.78 21.30
N THR A 151 -18.62 12.46 21.50
CA THR A 151 -19.07 11.16 22.00
C THR A 151 -20.37 10.73 21.34
N HIS A 152 -20.70 9.44 21.43
CA HIS A 152 -22.00 8.91 21.07
C HIS A 152 -22.45 7.82 22.06
N MET A 153 -23.74 7.55 22.11
CA MET A 153 -24.32 6.49 22.93
C MET A 153 -25.11 5.57 22.02
N LEU A 154 -24.65 4.34 21.85
CA LEU A 154 -25.42 3.28 21.21
C LEU A 154 -26.19 2.49 22.27
N THR A 155 -27.25 1.81 21.86
CA THR A 155 -27.97 0.83 22.69
C THR A 155 -28.14 -0.43 21.87
N SER A 156 -27.62 -1.56 22.35
CA SER A 156 -27.69 -2.84 21.65
C SER A 156 -29.12 -3.40 21.63
N SER A 157 -29.37 -4.42 20.79
CA SER A 157 -30.69 -5.06 20.68
C SER A 157 -31.18 -5.74 21.98
N ASN A 158 -30.28 -6.04 22.92
CA ASN A 158 -30.59 -6.52 24.27
C ASN A 158 -30.55 -5.42 25.35
N GLY A 159 -30.46 -4.14 24.97
CA GLY A 159 -30.66 -2.98 25.86
C GLY A 159 -29.41 -2.48 26.60
N ILE A 160 -28.22 -3.00 26.30
CA ILE A 160 -26.95 -2.55 26.92
C ILE A 160 -26.53 -1.23 26.28
N LYS A 161 -26.18 -0.25 27.12
CA LYS A 161 -25.75 1.08 26.67
C LYS A 161 -24.23 1.14 26.49
N ILE A 162 -23.82 1.57 25.31
CA ILE A 162 -22.42 1.61 24.88
C ILE A 162 -22.04 3.07 24.69
N GLY A 163 -21.19 3.58 25.59
CA GLY A 163 -20.63 4.92 25.48
C GLY A 163 -19.40 4.91 24.57
N LEU A 164 -19.45 5.67 23.49
CA LEU A 164 -18.38 5.81 22.51
C LEU A 164 -17.71 7.19 22.64
N ILE A 165 -16.38 7.22 22.55
CA ILE A 165 -15.55 8.43 22.47
C ILE A 165 -14.60 8.31 21.26
N GLY A 166 -14.43 9.39 20.49
CA GLY A 166 -13.47 9.45 19.38
C GLY A 166 -12.22 10.25 19.75
N LEU A 167 -11.02 9.72 19.51
CA LEU A 167 -9.75 10.41 19.79
C LEU A 167 -8.78 10.31 18.62
N GLY A 168 -8.05 11.39 18.34
CA GLY A 168 -6.95 11.44 17.37
C GLY A 168 -5.62 11.83 18.01
N GLU A 169 -4.49 11.49 17.39
CA GLU A 169 -3.16 11.85 17.91
C GLU A 169 -2.77 13.31 17.59
N ARG A 170 -1.69 13.80 18.20
CA ARG A 170 -1.26 15.20 18.02
C ARG A 170 -0.48 15.37 16.71
N GLU A 171 0.33 14.36 16.43
CA GLU A 171 1.29 14.26 15.33
C GLU A 171 0.56 14.36 13.98
N TRP A 172 -0.70 13.91 13.93
CA TRP A 172 -1.68 14.17 12.87
C TRP A 172 -1.64 15.61 12.32
N LEU A 173 -1.58 16.62 13.18
CA LEU A 173 -1.66 18.01 12.73
C LEU A 173 -0.45 18.44 11.88
N GLU A 174 0.66 17.70 11.96
CA GLU A 174 1.84 17.89 11.09
C GLU A 174 1.68 17.20 9.73
N THR A 175 0.81 16.17 9.62
CA THR A 175 0.71 15.32 8.43
C THR A 175 -0.32 15.79 7.39
N ILE A 176 -1.30 16.61 7.76
CA ILE A 176 -2.27 17.14 6.78
C ILE A 176 -1.76 18.41 6.09
N ASN A 177 -1.97 18.46 4.78
CA ASN A 177 -1.72 19.65 3.97
C ASN A 177 -2.77 20.77 4.12
N SER A 178 -4.02 20.45 4.48
CA SER A 178 -5.20 21.29 4.22
C SER A 178 -6.03 21.67 5.46
N LEU A 179 -5.40 21.67 6.66
CA LEU A 179 -6.04 22.11 7.90
C LEU A 179 -6.28 23.63 7.94
N PRO A 180 -7.34 24.08 8.65
CA PRO A 180 -7.45 25.47 9.09
C PRO A 180 -6.28 25.89 10.00
N PRO A 181 -5.99 27.20 10.13
CA PRO A 181 -5.10 27.70 11.18
C PRO A 181 -5.72 27.52 12.58
N ASP A 182 -4.91 27.69 13.61
CA ASP A 182 -5.32 27.80 15.03
C ASP A 182 -6.10 26.60 15.61
N ILE A 183 -6.01 25.41 15.00
CA ILE A 183 -6.59 24.16 15.51
C ILE A 183 -6.06 23.83 16.93
N ILE A 184 -6.98 23.56 17.85
CA ILE A 184 -6.66 23.26 19.25
C ILE A 184 -6.64 21.75 19.48
N TYR A 185 -5.46 21.21 19.79
CA TYR A 185 -5.30 19.84 20.28
C TYR A 185 -5.41 19.77 21.82
N LYS A 186 -6.33 18.95 22.32
CA LYS A 186 -6.41 18.50 23.72
C LYS A 186 -5.74 17.12 23.85
N SER A 187 -5.09 16.86 24.99
CA SER A 187 -4.47 15.55 25.24
C SER A 187 -5.53 14.45 25.32
N ALA A 188 -5.41 13.43 24.48
CA ALA A 188 -6.35 12.32 24.40
C ALA A 188 -6.66 11.68 25.77
N SER A 189 -5.64 11.47 26.61
CA SER A 189 -5.82 10.90 27.96
C SER A 189 -6.60 11.81 28.91
N GLU A 190 -6.44 13.13 28.80
CA GLU A 190 -7.18 14.08 29.65
C GLU A 190 -8.62 14.27 29.13
N THR A 191 -8.82 14.30 27.81
CA THR A 191 -10.16 14.28 27.21
C THR A 191 -10.93 13.00 27.56
N ALA A 192 -10.27 11.84 27.60
CA ALA A 192 -10.89 10.59 28.06
C ALA A 192 -11.31 10.67 29.55
N LYS A 193 -10.44 11.18 30.42
CA LYS A 193 -10.77 11.40 31.85
C LYS A 193 -11.90 12.39 32.06
N GLU A 194 -12.05 13.39 31.20
CA GLU A 194 -13.13 14.37 31.24
C GLU A 194 -14.48 13.76 30.80
N LEU A 195 -14.51 13.04 29.68
CA LEU A 195 -15.74 12.65 29.00
C LEU A 195 -16.28 11.27 29.43
N VAL A 196 -15.42 10.31 29.79
CA VAL A 196 -15.89 8.98 30.20
C VAL A 196 -16.78 9.01 31.46
N PRO A 197 -16.47 9.77 32.52
CA PRO A 197 -17.37 9.92 33.67
C PRO A 197 -18.74 10.49 33.29
N GLN A 198 -18.81 11.36 32.27
CA GLN A 198 -20.07 11.92 31.77
C GLN A 198 -20.90 10.86 31.04
N LEU A 199 -20.27 10.03 30.20
CA LEU A 199 -20.94 8.88 29.56
C LEU A 199 -21.45 7.87 30.60
N ARG A 200 -20.67 7.57 31.64
CA ARG A 200 -21.11 6.73 32.77
C ARG A 200 -22.30 7.35 33.51
N ALA A 201 -22.29 8.67 33.76
CA ALA A 201 -23.41 9.39 34.38
C ALA A 201 -24.69 9.40 33.51
N GLN A 202 -24.55 9.35 32.18
CA GLN A 202 -25.65 9.15 31.22
C GLN A 202 -26.13 7.67 31.14
N GLY A 203 -25.44 6.77 31.84
CA GLY A 203 -25.79 5.37 31.99
C GLY A 203 -25.10 4.42 31.01
N ALA A 204 -23.90 4.72 30.51
CA ALA A 204 -23.10 3.76 29.73
C ALA A 204 -22.67 2.55 30.57
N ASP A 205 -23.10 1.35 30.18
CA ASP A 205 -22.72 0.07 30.80
C ASP A 205 -21.31 -0.38 30.38
N ILE A 206 -20.89 -0.04 29.16
CA ILE A 206 -19.54 -0.26 28.62
C ILE A 206 -19.02 1.02 27.95
N ILE A 207 -17.71 1.26 28.01
CA ILE A 207 -17.02 2.39 27.37
C ILE A 207 -16.01 1.86 26.35
N ILE A 208 -16.20 2.28 25.11
CA ILE A 208 -15.34 1.95 23.97
C ILE A 208 -14.74 3.24 23.42
N CYS A 209 -13.41 3.27 23.27
CA CYS A 209 -12.73 4.34 22.58
C CYS A 209 -12.49 3.95 21.13
N LEU A 210 -12.95 4.76 20.18
CA LEU A 210 -12.55 4.71 18.78
C LEU A 210 -11.37 5.66 18.60
N SER A 211 -10.20 5.13 18.29
CA SER A 211 -8.94 5.86 18.34
C SER A 211 -8.25 5.84 16.97
N HIS A 212 -7.91 7.01 16.45
CA HIS A 212 -6.99 7.15 15.32
C HIS A 212 -5.68 7.79 15.79
N GLN A 213 -4.95 6.99 16.56
CA GLN A 213 -3.61 7.24 17.06
C GLN A 213 -2.75 6.02 16.69
N ARG A 214 -1.44 6.07 16.92
CA ARG A 214 -0.58 4.86 16.86
C ARG A 214 -0.60 4.04 18.14
N GLU A 215 -0.18 2.78 18.03
CA GLU A 215 -0.15 1.81 19.13
C GLU A 215 0.58 2.34 20.38
N PRO A 216 1.74 3.03 20.30
CA PRO A 216 2.38 3.60 21.49
C PRO A 216 1.52 4.67 22.18
N ASN A 217 0.74 5.44 21.41
CA ASN A 217 -0.17 6.46 21.93
C ASN A 217 -1.44 5.85 22.53
N ASP A 218 -1.96 4.76 21.96
CA ASP A 218 -3.08 4.00 22.54
C ASP A 218 -2.69 3.21 23.80
N ASN A 219 -1.51 2.59 23.82
CA ASN A 219 -0.98 1.92 25.02
C ASN A 219 -0.82 2.94 26.16
N LYS A 220 -0.23 4.10 25.88
CA LYS A 220 -0.12 5.25 26.81
C LYS A 220 -1.48 5.82 27.23
N LEU A 221 -2.50 5.76 26.37
CA LEU A 221 -3.88 6.11 26.71
C LEU A 221 -4.47 5.12 27.71
N ALA A 222 -4.31 3.80 27.49
CA ALA A 222 -4.72 2.76 28.44
C ALA A 222 -4.01 2.91 29.80
N GLU A 223 -2.68 3.07 29.81
CA GLU A 223 -1.88 3.32 31.02
C GLU A 223 -2.41 4.51 31.83
N LYS A 224 -2.63 5.65 31.16
CA LYS A 224 -3.06 6.91 31.81
C LYS A 224 -4.53 6.96 32.19
N THR A 225 -5.36 6.07 31.67
CA THR A 225 -6.79 5.98 31.99
C THR A 225 -7.10 4.86 32.99
N ASP A 226 -6.16 3.94 33.25
CA ASP A 226 -6.18 2.98 34.36
C ASP A 226 -7.50 2.20 34.49
N GLY A 227 -7.94 1.61 33.39
CA GLY A 227 -9.15 0.80 33.34
C GLY A 227 -10.47 1.59 33.37
N LEU A 228 -10.44 2.89 33.13
CA LEU A 228 -11.62 3.75 32.91
C LEU A 228 -12.33 3.45 31.58
N ILE A 229 -11.56 3.05 30.56
CA ILE A 229 -12.03 2.57 29.24
C ILE A 229 -11.98 1.03 29.27
N ASP A 230 -13.02 0.35 28.79
CA ASP A 230 -13.03 -1.12 28.76
C ASP A 230 -12.22 -1.67 27.58
N ILE A 231 -12.36 -1.05 26.39
CA ILE A 231 -11.59 -1.38 25.19
C ILE A 231 -11.30 -0.14 24.32
N ILE A 232 -10.09 -0.03 23.80
CA ILE A 232 -9.63 0.92 22.79
C ILE A 232 -9.52 0.16 21.46
N LEU A 233 -10.25 0.65 20.46
CA LEU A 233 -10.22 0.17 19.08
C LEU A 233 -9.42 1.19 18.26
N GLY A 234 -8.19 0.83 17.89
CA GLY A 234 -7.19 1.70 17.27
C GLY A 234 -7.07 1.58 15.74
N GLY A 235 -6.20 2.40 15.15
CA GLY A 235 -5.85 2.42 13.73
C GLY A 235 -4.43 2.93 13.45
N HIS A 236 -4.25 3.61 12.31
CA HIS A 236 -3.06 4.34 11.83
C HIS A 236 -1.82 3.50 11.46
N ASP A 237 -1.53 2.42 12.19
CA ASP A 237 -0.26 1.67 12.02
C ASP A 237 -0.28 0.57 10.93
N HIS A 238 -1.44 0.30 10.33
CA HIS A 238 -1.65 -0.68 9.25
C HIS A 238 -1.27 -2.14 9.57
N TYR A 239 -1.13 -2.51 10.84
CA TYR A 239 -0.93 -3.89 11.27
C TYR A 239 -1.95 -4.35 12.31
N TYR A 240 -2.17 -5.66 12.37
CA TYR A 240 -3.00 -6.30 13.37
C TYR A 240 -2.22 -6.50 14.67
N ALA A 241 -2.75 -6.03 15.79
CA ALA A 241 -2.17 -6.20 17.11
C ALA A 241 -3.21 -6.16 18.22
N HIS A 242 -2.89 -6.80 19.34
CA HIS A 242 -3.68 -6.77 20.57
C HIS A 242 -2.76 -6.66 21.79
N SER A 243 -3.12 -5.79 22.72
CA SER A 243 -2.51 -5.70 24.05
C SER A 243 -3.58 -5.59 25.14
N PHE A 244 -3.20 -5.88 26.39
CA PHE A 244 -4.07 -5.74 27.56
C PHE A 244 -3.32 -5.01 28.66
N ILE A 245 -3.75 -3.78 28.96
CA ILE A 245 -3.00 -2.81 29.77
C ILE A 245 -3.95 -2.22 30.81
N ASN A 246 -3.60 -2.33 32.10
CA ASN A 246 -4.35 -1.81 33.25
C ASN A 246 -5.87 -2.12 33.24
N GLY A 247 -6.27 -3.27 32.68
CA GLY A 247 -7.68 -3.68 32.59
C GLY A 247 -8.40 -3.23 31.32
N THR A 248 -7.72 -2.53 30.41
CA THR A 248 -8.22 -2.08 29.11
C THR A 248 -7.62 -2.94 27.99
N HIS A 249 -8.45 -3.42 27.05
CA HIS A 249 -7.96 -4.03 25.80
C HIS A 249 -7.55 -2.92 24.82
N VAL A 250 -6.45 -3.08 24.10
CA VAL A 250 -6.09 -2.24 22.95
C VAL A 250 -6.02 -3.14 21.72
N LEU A 251 -6.77 -2.83 20.67
CA LEU A 251 -6.96 -3.70 19.51
C LEU A 251 -6.83 -2.93 18.19
N ARG A 252 -6.09 -3.51 17.23
CA ARG A 252 -5.95 -3.05 15.84
C ARG A 252 -6.32 -4.18 14.89
N SER A 253 -6.99 -3.87 13.80
CA SER A 253 -7.58 -4.83 12.87
C SER A 253 -6.90 -4.90 11.50
N GLY A 254 -5.67 -4.39 11.35
CA GLY A 254 -4.90 -4.47 10.09
C GLY A 254 -5.08 -3.22 9.20
N SER A 255 -5.28 -3.42 7.90
CA SER A 255 -5.53 -2.38 6.88
C SER A 255 -6.24 -2.95 5.65
N ASP A 256 -6.73 -2.08 4.75
CA ASP A 256 -7.15 -2.37 3.36
C ASP A 256 -8.09 -3.57 3.18
N PHE A 257 -9.02 -3.75 4.13
CA PHE A 257 -9.94 -4.89 4.16
C PHE A 257 -9.25 -6.27 4.15
N LYS A 258 -7.93 -6.34 4.38
CA LYS A 258 -7.15 -7.57 4.48
C LYS A 258 -7.55 -8.36 5.72
N GLN A 259 -7.99 -7.66 6.77
CA GLN A 259 -8.26 -8.19 8.10
C GLN A 259 -9.46 -7.47 8.74
N LEU A 260 -10.14 -8.16 9.66
CA LEU A 260 -11.08 -7.56 10.62
C LEU A 260 -10.98 -8.30 11.96
N SER A 261 -11.44 -7.67 13.04
CA SER A 261 -11.63 -8.34 14.33
C SER A 261 -13.12 -8.59 14.61
N TYR A 262 -13.45 -9.79 15.06
CA TYR A 262 -14.71 -10.10 15.71
C TYR A 262 -14.47 -10.19 17.22
N VAL A 263 -15.32 -9.52 18.00
CA VAL A 263 -15.18 -9.42 19.46
C VAL A 263 -16.50 -9.79 20.13
N GLU A 264 -16.47 -10.83 20.97
CA GLU A 264 -17.57 -11.17 21.87
C GLU A 264 -17.30 -10.58 23.24
N VAL A 265 -18.27 -9.81 23.75
CA VAL A 265 -18.19 -9.23 25.09
C VAL A 265 -19.13 -9.99 26.01
N ARG A 266 -18.64 -10.41 27.18
CA ARG A 266 -19.40 -11.15 28.19
C ARG A 266 -19.36 -10.40 29.51
N LYS A 267 -20.41 -10.51 30.33
CA LYS A 267 -20.45 -9.86 31.65
C LYS A 267 -19.73 -10.72 32.68
N LYS A 268 -18.78 -10.14 33.44
CA LYS A 268 -18.07 -10.89 34.49
C LYS A 268 -19.01 -11.36 35.59
N THR A 269 -18.78 -12.59 36.04
CA THR A 269 -19.53 -13.27 37.10
C THR A 269 -18.94 -13.07 38.49
N ASP A 270 -17.79 -12.39 38.59
CA ASP A 270 -17.06 -12.07 39.84
C ASP A 270 -17.71 -10.97 40.70
N GLY A 271 -18.79 -10.33 40.21
CA GLY A 271 -19.47 -9.23 40.88
C GLY A 271 -18.81 -7.85 40.70
N SER A 272 -17.70 -7.75 39.94
CA SER A 272 -17.01 -6.48 39.65
C SER A 272 -17.82 -5.50 38.80
N GLY A 273 -18.81 -6.01 38.06
CA GLY A 273 -19.57 -5.25 37.06
C GLY A 273 -18.80 -4.97 35.77
N LYS A 274 -17.56 -5.47 35.63
CA LYS A 274 -16.73 -5.33 34.42
C LYS A 274 -17.07 -6.39 33.36
N TRP A 275 -16.38 -6.29 32.23
CA TRP A 275 -16.55 -7.15 31.06
C TRP A 275 -15.36 -8.10 30.86
N ASP A 276 -15.65 -9.25 30.26
CA ASP A 276 -14.73 -10.19 29.63
C ASP A 276 -14.82 -10.01 28.11
N PHE A 277 -13.72 -10.25 27.40
CA PHE A 277 -13.65 -10.15 25.94
C PHE A 277 -13.02 -11.42 25.36
N ASP A 278 -13.61 -11.95 24.29
CA ASP A 278 -12.97 -12.89 23.39
C ASP A 278 -12.78 -12.21 22.03
N ILE A 279 -11.59 -12.29 21.44
CA ILE A 279 -11.19 -11.56 20.23
C ILE A 279 -10.67 -12.56 19.20
N GLU A 280 -11.29 -12.57 18.03
CA GLU A 280 -10.89 -13.35 16.86
C GLU A 280 -10.44 -12.43 15.72
N ARG A 281 -9.30 -12.73 15.10
CA ARG A 281 -8.91 -12.15 13.81
C ARG A 281 -9.52 -12.96 12.67
N ARG A 282 -10.12 -12.27 11.70
CA ARG A 282 -10.52 -12.83 10.41
C ARG A 282 -9.59 -12.29 9.33
N ASP A 283 -8.72 -13.15 8.80
CA ASP A 283 -7.92 -12.85 7.61
C ASP A 283 -8.81 -13.01 6.36
N ILE A 284 -8.78 -12.02 5.45
CA ILE A 284 -9.62 -12.00 4.23
C ILE A 284 -8.79 -12.55 3.06
N VAL A 285 -8.92 -13.86 2.85
CA VAL A 285 -8.12 -14.64 1.90
C VAL A 285 -8.84 -14.90 0.58
N SER A 286 -8.07 -15.23 -0.47
CA SER A 286 -8.60 -15.37 -1.84
C SER A 286 -9.67 -16.45 -2.02
N SER A 287 -9.69 -17.47 -1.15
CA SER A 287 -10.71 -18.53 -1.13
C SER A 287 -12.09 -18.09 -0.63
N ILE A 288 -12.19 -16.94 0.05
CA ILE A 288 -13.49 -16.37 0.42
C ILE A 288 -14.21 -15.94 -0.85
N ALA A 289 -15.47 -16.34 -1.00
CA ALA A 289 -16.30 -15.98 -2.15
C ALA A 289 -16.59 -14.46 -2.18
N GLU A 290 -16.67 -13.89 -3.37
CA GLU A 290 -17.00 -12.46 -3.55
C GLU A 290 -18.52 -12.24 -3.52
N ASP A 291 -18.98 -11.29 -2.71
CA ASP A 291 -20.37 -10.84 -2.73
C ASP A 291 -20.69 -10.20 -4.09
N GLN A 292 -21.65 -10.78 -4.79
CA GLN A 292 -21.91 -10.48 -6.20
C GLN A 292 -22.57 -9.10 -6.43
N GLU A 293 -23.21 -8.53 -5.41
CA GLU A 293 -23.76 -7.17 -5.46
C GLU A 293 -22.63 -6.14 -5.22
N THR A 294 -21.77 -6.41 -4.25
CA THR A 294 -20.60 -5.60 -3.92
C THR A 294 -19.55 -5.62 -5.03
N LEU A 295 -19.38 -6.75 -5.72
CA LEU A 295 -18.52 -6.84 -6.90
C LEU A 295 -18.97 -5.86 -7.98
N LYS A 296 -20.26 -5.83 -8.31
CA LYS A 296 -20.84 -4.87 -9.27
C LYS A 296 -20.66 -3.42 -8.82
N LEU A 297 -20.92 -3.11 -7.55
CA LEU A 297 -20.66 -1.78 -6.99
C LEU A 297 -19.18 -1.39 -7.15
N THR A 298 -18.27 -2.30 -6.86
CA THR A 298 -16.82 -2.09 -7.00
C THR A 298 -16.42 -1.87 -8.45
N GLU A 299 -16.98 -2.66 -9.38
CA GLU A 299 -16.80 -2.50 -10.82
C GLU A 299 -17.34 -1.16 -11.32
N GLU A 300 -18.54 -0.75 -10.91
CA GLU A 300 -19.12 0.55 -11.28
C GLU A 300 -18.23 1.72 -10.83
N LEU A 301 -17.78 1.71 -9.56
CA LEU A 301 -16.90 2.73 -8.99
C LEU A 301 -15.52 2.80 -9.69
N THR A 302 -14.95 1.64 -10.05
CA THR A 302 -13.60 1.55 -10.63
C THR A 302 -13.56 1.57 -12.16
N SER A 303 -14.70 1.35 -12.83
CA SER A 303 -14.83 1.20 -14.30
C SER A 303 -14.15 2.32 -15.09
N LYS A 304 -14.37 3.57 -14.70
CA LYS A 304 -13.82 4.78 -15.33
C LYS A 304 -12.30 4.86 -15.24
N LEU A 305 -11.68 4.16 -14.29
CA LEU A 305 -10.25 4.17 -14.03
C LEU A 305 -9.54 3.00 -14.73
N LYS A 306 -10.15 1.80 -14.74
CA LYS A 306 -9.55 0.53 -15.17
C LYS A 306 -8.78 0.59 -16.51
N HIS A 307 -9.39 1.13 -17.58
CA HIS A 307 -8.78 1.07 -18.93
C HIS A 307 -7.49 1.90 -19.08
N SER A 308 -7.39 3.06 -18.43
CA SER A 308 -6.18 3.90 -18.51
C SER A 308 -5.03 3.36 -17.66
N LEU A 309 -5.36 2.69 -16.55
CA LEU A 309 -4.44 2.26 -15.51
C LEU A 309 -3.83 0.87 -15.75
N ALA A 310 -4.51 0.01 -16.52
CA ALA A 310 -4.03 -1.32 -16.86
C ALA A 310 -2.79 -1.32 -17.77
N LYS A 311 -2.47 -0.18 -18.40
CA LYS A 311 -1.33 -0.01 -19.31
C LYS A 311 -0.02 -0.35 -18.61
N SER A 312 0.80 -1.17 -19.27
CA SER A 312 2.17 -1.44 -18.83
C SER A 312 3.03 -0.18 -18.95
N VAL A 313 3.90 0.02 -17.96
CA VAL A 313 4.92 1.07 -17.95
C VAL A 313 6.31 0.45 -18.00
N GLY A 314 6.56 -0.58 -17.20
CA GLY A 314 7.88 -1.21 -17.07
C GLY A 314 7.81 -2.66 -16.65
N TRP A 315 8.95 -3.22 -16.25
CA TRP A 315 9.06 -4.59 -15.75
C TRP A 315 10.16 -4.66 -14.69
N THR A 316 9.98 -5.45 -13.63
CA THR A 316 10.98 -5.66 -12.59
C THR A 316 11.31 -7.13 -12.31
N ALA A 317 12.60 -7.43 -12.15
CA ALA A 317 13.11 -8.78 -11.84
C ALA A 317 13.01 -9.11 -10.34
N SER A 318 12.92 -8.09 -9.49
CA SER A 318 12.98 -8.17 -8.04
C SER A 318 11.64 -7.77 -7.44
N PRO A 319 11.17 -8.43 -6.37
CA PRO A 319 10.03 -7.93 -5.62
C PRO A 319 10.33 -6.53 -5.06
N LEU A 320 9.40 -5.58 -5.16
CA LEU A 320 9.56 -4.22 -4.64
C LEU A 320 8.76 -4.07 -3.33
N ASP A 321 9.45 -3.89 -2.21
CA ASP A 321 8.83 -3.84 -0.89
C ASP A 321 8.33 -2.43 -0.54
N ALA A 322 7.04 -2.18 -0.75
CA ALA A 322 6.35 -0.93 -0.46
C ALA A 322 5.44 -1.00 0.79
N ARG A 323 5.64 -2.01 1.66
CA ARG A 323 4.88 -2.16 2.91
C ARG A 323 5.15 -1.01 3.88
N PHE A 324 4.09 -0.51 4.53
CA PHE A 324 4.16 0.56 5.53
C PHE A 324 5.27 0.32 6.56
N THR A 325 5.25 -0.87 7.17
CA THR A 325 6.17 -1.30 8.22
C THR A 325 7.62 -1.45 7.76
N THR A 326 7.87 -1.71 6.47
CA THR A 326 9.24 -1.71 5.92
C THR A 326 9.71 -0.28 5.70
N VAL A 327 8.98 0.50 4.89
CA VAL A 327 9.49 1.79 4.39
C VAL A 327 9.70 2.80 5.50
N ARG A 328 8.95 2.71 6.60
CA ARG A 328 9.04 3.63 7.75
C ARG A 328 10.03 3.23 8.85
N MET A 329 10.73 2.10 8.68
CA MET A 329 11.61 1.54 9.73
C MET A 329 12.99 1.11 9.25
N LYS A 330 13.21 0.97 7.94
CA LYS A 330 14.46 0.47 7.34
C LYS A 330 14.53 0.81 5.85
N GLU A 331 15.67 0.53 5.24
CA GLU A 331 15.86 0.63 3.79
C GLU A 331 14.85 -0.24 3.03
N SER A 332 14.25 0.33 1.99
CA SER A 332 13.41 -0.36 1.01
C SER A 332 14.04 -0.23 -0.37
N ASN A 333 13.98 -1.30 -1.18
CA ASN A 333 14.41 -1.22 -2.57
C ASN A 333 13.44 -0.39 -3.44
N MET A 334 12.17 -0.25 -3.06
CA MET A 334 11.26 0.75 -3.63
C MET A 334 11.71 2.17 -3.28
N GLY A 335 12.08 2.40 -2.02
CA GLY A 335 12.62 3.68 -1.54
C GLY A 335 13.89 4.08 -2.30
N ASN A 336 14.85 3.16 -2.40
CA ASN A 336 16.09 3.34 -3.18
C ASN A 336 15.78 3.72 -4.64
N PHE A 337 14.97 2.92 -5.33
CA PHE A 337 14.62 3.12 -6.74
C PHE A 337 14.02 4.51 -7.00
N VAL A 338 13.06 4.93 -6.18
CA VAL A 338 12.39 6.22 -6.37
C VAL A 338 13.32 7.39 -6.06
N CYS A 339 14.12 7.30 -4.99
CA CYS A 339 15.11 8.32 -4.69
C CYS A 339 16.19 8.42 -5.79
N ASP A 340 16.58 7.29 -6.40
CA ASP A 340 17.52 7.28 -7.53
C ASP A 340 16.93 7.97 -8.76
N VAL A 341 15.67 7.69 -9.08
CA VAL A 341 14.95 8.36 -10.18
C VAL A 341 14.84 9.87 -9.92
N MET A 342 14.47 10.29 -8.70
CA MET A 342 14.41 11.71 -8.30
C MET A 342 15.77 12.40 -8.46
N ARG A 343 16.84 11.78 -7.94
CA ARG A 343 18.21 12.32 -8.02
C ARG A 343 18.68 12.44 -9.46
N HIS A 344 18.49 11.39 -10.27
CA HIS A 344 18.92 11.37 -11.67
C HIS A 344 18.13 12.34 -12.55
N TYR A 345 16.84 12.57 -12.28
CA TYR A 345 16.01 13.49 -13.05
C TYR A 345 16.54 14.93 -13.02
N HIS A 346 16.88 15.43 -11.84
CA HIS A 346 17.40 16.79 -11.64
C HIS A 346 18.94 16.86 -11.75
N ASN A 347 19.62 15.73 -11.98
CA ASN A 347 21.08 15.60 -11.83
C ASN A 347 21.58 16.16 -10.49
N ALA A 348 20.87 15.82 -9.41
CA ALA A 348 21.14 16.25 -8.05
C ALA A 348 22.33 15.50 -7.43
N ASP A 349 23.01 16.14 -6.47
CA ASP A 349 24.04 15.49 -5.66
C ASP A 349 23.44 14.35 -4.83
N CYS A 350 22.22 14.54 -4.30
CA CYS A 350 21.51 13.56 -3.48
C CYS A 350 19.98 13.65 -3.64
N ALA A 351 19.27 12.64 -3.13
CA ALA A 351 17.83 12.73 -2.91
C ALA A 351 17.45 12.18 -1.53
N LEU A 352 16.40 12.75 -0.95
CA LEU A 352 15.83 12.36 0.33
C LEU A 352 14.31 12.44 0.22
N MET A 353 13.61 11.41 0.67
CA MET A 353 12.15 11.31 0.63
C MET A 353 11.62 10.72 1.94
N ALA A 354 10.67 11.41 2.57
CA ALA A 354 9.91 10.89 3.70
C ALA A 354 9.13 9.63 3.27
N ALA A 355 9.34 8.53 3.99
CA ALA A 355 8.76 7.21 3.71
C ALA A 355 7.22 7.21 3.62
N GLY A 356 6.56 8.13 4.32
CA GLY A 356 5.11 8.37 4.22
C GLY A 356 4.62 8.66 2.79
N THR A 357 5.52 9.03 1.87
CA THR A 357 5.25 9.20 0.44
C THR A 357 4.94 7.89 -0.29
N ILE A 358 5.45 6.75 0.22
CA ILE A 358 5.23 5.42 -0.36
C ILE A 358 3.98 4.80 0.28
N ARG A 359 2.91 4.61 -0.50
CA ARG A 359 1.58 4.19 -0.01
C ARG A 359 1.10 2.83 -0.50
N GLY A 360 1.92 2.06 -1.21
CA GLY A 360 1.46 0.82 -1.85
C GLY A 360 1.03 -0.33 -0.91
N ASP A 361 1.41 -0.25 0.38
CA ASP A 361 1.25 -1.24 1.46
C ASP A 361 1.23 -2.72 1.04
N GLN A 362 2.17 -3.09 0.17
CA GLN A 362 2.34 -4.45 -0.33
C GLN A 362 3.75 -4.68 -0.86
N ILE A 363 4.05 -5.92 -1.20
CA ILE A 363 5.22 -6.27 -2.02
C ILE A 363 4.73 -6.43 -3.45
N TYR A 364 5.18 -5.58 -4.37
CA TYR A 364 4.91 -5.78 -5.79
C TYR A 364 5.78 -6.94 -6.30
N PRO A 365 5.20 -8.02 -6.87
CA PRO A 365 5.97 -9.18 -7.30
C PRO A 365 6.81 -8.87 -8.56
N PRO A 366 7.85 -9.68 -8.86
CA PRO A 366 8.53 -9.64 -10.15
C PRO A 366 7.55 -9.78 -11.32
N GLY A 367 7.70 -8.95 -12.35
CA GLY A 367 6.79 -8.92 -13.49
C GLY A 367 6.55 -7.51 -14.04
N VAL A 368 5.43 -7.36 -14.77
CA VAL A 368 5.02 -6.10 -15.39
C VAL A 368 4.57 -5.11 -14.32
N ILE A 369 5.16 -3.92 -14.33
CA ILE A 369 4.67 -2.75 -13.60
C ILE A 369 3.68 -2.01 -14.51
N ARG A 370 2.50 -1.68 -13.98
CA ARG A 370 1.42 -0.95 -14.66
C ARG A 370 1.30 0.49 -14.14
N VAL A 371 0.57 1.34 -14.89
CA VAL A 371 0.24 2.71 -14.43
C VAL A 371 -0.49 2.67 -13.08
N ARG A 372 -1.40 1.69 -12.87
CA ARG A 372 -2.07 1.47 -11.58
C ARG A 372 -1.07 1.32 -10.43
N ASP A 373 -0.04 0.50 -10.60
CA ASP A 373 0.87 0.13 -9.52
C ASP A 373 1.72 1.35 -9.10
N ILE A 374 2.18 2.16 -10.07
CA ILE A 374 2.82 3.45 -9.78
C ILE A 374 1.87 4.41 -9.04
N THR A 375 0.62 4.52 -9.49
CA THR A 375 -0.29 5.55 -8.98
C THR A 375 -0.88 5.17 -7.61
N ASN A 376 -1.11 3.88 -7.34
CA ASN A 376 -1.44 3.38 -6.00
C ASN A 376 -0.25 3.58 -5.03
N CYS A 377 0.98 3.34 -5.49
CA CYS A 377 2.16 3.51 -4.64
C CYS A 377 2.49 4.97 -4.34
N PHE A 378 2.19 5.88 -5.28
CA PHE A 378 2.44 7.33 -5.19
C PHE A 378 1.19 8.16 -5.53
N PRO A 379 0.16 8.16 -4.67
CA PRO A 379 -1.14 8.78 -4.94
C PRO A 379 -1.16 10.29 -4.69
N PHE A 380 -0.19 10.82 -3.94
CA PHE A 380 -0.13 12.23 -3.57
C PHE A 380 0.32 13.13 -4.72
N GLU A 381 -0.41 14.22 -4.92
CA GLU A 381 -0.19 15.21 -5.97
C GLU A 381 0.93 16.23 -5.64
N ASP A 382 1.67 16.11 -4.51
CA ASP A 382 2.82 17.00 -4.25
C ASP A 382 4.00 16.71 -5.22
N PRO A 383 4.55 17.74 -5.88
CA PRO A 383 5.66 17.57 -6.82
C PRO A 383 7.00 17.31 -6.11
N VAL A 384 7.96 16.81 -6.87
CA VAL A 384 9.37 16.82 -6.53
C VAL A 384 9.92 18.21 -6.85
N ILE A 385 10.55 18.82 -5.85
CA ILE A 385 11.27 20.09 -5.93
C ILE A 385 12.78 19.83 -5.92
N PHE A 386 13.53 20.83 -6.37
CA PHE A 386 14.99 20.79 -6.39
C PHE A 386 15.53 21.99 -5.63
N ILE A 387 16.23 21.73 -4.51
CA ILE A 387 16.68 22.76 -3.57
C ILE A 387 18.19 22.67 -3.35
N ARG A 388 18.79 23.78 -2.94
CA ARG A 388 20.19 23.85 -2.49
C ARG A 388 20.25 24.05 -0.99
N VAL A 389 20.86 23.10 -0.30
CA VAL A 389 20.93 23.00 1.16
C VAL A 389 22.36 22.71 1.61
N THR A 390 22.70 23.07 2.83
CA THR A 390 23.98 22.73 3.46
C THR A 390 24.02 21.26 3.89
N GLY A 391 25.22 20.69 4.07
CA GLY A 391 25.37 19.37 4.69
C GLY A 391 24.73 19.30 6.08
N GLN A 392 24.80 20.38 6.87
CA GLN A 392 24.12 20.48 8.16
C GLN A 392 22.59 20.33 8.04
N GLN A 393 21.96 21.01 7.07
CA GLN A 393 20.50 20.88 6.86
C GLN A 393 20.09 19.45 6.47
N ILE A 394 20.94 18.73 5.71
CA ILE A 394 20.72 17.32 5.38
C ILE A 394 20.88 16.45 6.64
N TRP A 395 21.88 16.71 7.48
CA TRP A 395 22.06 16.03 8.77
C TRP A 395 20.85 16.23 9.68
N ASP A 396 20.39 17.47 9.84
CA ASP A 396 19.23 17.82 10.67
C ASP A 396 17.93 17.18 10.12
N ALA A 397 17.82 17.05 8.80
CA ALA A 397 16.72 16.33 8.15
C ALA A 397 16.74 14.83 8.45
N LEU A 398 17.93 14.20 8.47
CA LEU A 398 18.10 12.80 8.88
C LEU A 398 17.78 12.60 10.37
N GLU A 399 18.23 13.51 11.24
CA GLU A 399 17.91 13.51 12.68
C GLU A 399 16.39 13.63 12.93
N ASN A 400 15.70 14.57 12.27
CA ASN A 400 14.23 14.62 12.31
C ASN A 400 13.64 13.29 11.82
N GLY A 401 14.15 12.75 10.71
CA GLY A 401 13.67 11.50 10.12
C GLY A 401 13.71 10.31 11.07
N VAL A 402 14.72 10.18 11.92
CA VAL A 402 14.84 9.09 12.92
C VAL A 402 14.38 9.49 14.33
N SER A 403 13.98 10.73 14.55
CA SER A 403 13.66 11.31 15.87
C SER A 403 12.58 10.55 16.65
N GLN A 404 11.58 10.01 15.96
CA GLN A 404 10.46 9.28 16.55
C GLN A 404 10.56 7.75 16.41
N TYR A 405 11.68 7.22 15.90
CA TYR A 405 11.88 5.76 15.85
C TYR A 405 11.74 5.17 17.27
N PRO A 406 11.03 4.03 17.49
CA PRO A 406 10.46 3.10 16.50
C PRO A 406 8.98 3.34 16.11
N ALA A 407 8.40 4.52 16.35
CA ALA A 407 6.96 4.78 16.21
C ALA A 407 6.40 4.85 14.77
N GLN A 408 7.11 4.29 13.77
CA GLN A 408 6.66 4.16 12.37
C GLN A 408 6.10 5.46 11.75
N GLU A 409 6.73 6.60 12.04
CA GLU A 409 6.40 7.89 11.43
C GLU A 409 6.59 7.89 9.91
N GLY A 410 5.75 8.66 9.21
CA GLY A 410 5.96 8.97 7.78
C GLY A 410 7.31 9.66 7.53
N ARG A 411 7.84 10.36 8.54
CA ARG A 411 9.08 11.13 8.45
C ARG A 411 10.35 10.31 8.23
N PHE A 412 10.35 8.98 8.37
CA PHE A 412 11.57 8.17 8.19
C PHE A 412 12.20 8.37 6.78
N PRO A 413 13.51 8.64 6.65
CA PRO A 413 14.08 9.09 5.37
C PRO A 413 14.59 7.92 4.53
N GLN A 414 13.97 7.70 3.37
CA GLN A 414 14.54 6.96 2.25
C GLN A 414 15.46 7.89 1.44
N VAL A 415 16.56 7.37 0.89
CA VAL A 415 17.65 8.22 0.35
C VAL A 415 18.30 7.68 -0.93
N SER A 416 18.94 8.58 -1.69
CA SER A 416 19.85 8.26 -2.80
C SER A 416 21.14 9.07 -2.71
N ASN A 417 22.26 8.39 -2.97
CA ASN A 417 23.63 8.90 -2.84
C ASN A 417 24.01 9.44 -1.44
N ILE A 418 23.20 9.10 -0.43
CA ILE A 418 23.50 9.26 0.99
C ILE A 418 23.57 7.85 1.58
N THR A 419 24.47 7.65 2.54
CA THR A 419 24.46 6.47 3.43
C THR A 419 24.62 6.94 4.85
N TYR A 420 23.74 6.50 5.76
CA TYR A 420 23.75 6.91 7.17
C TYR A 420 23.61 5.74 8.13
N THR A 421 24.18 5.90 9.32
CA THR A 421 24.07 4.99 10.45
C THR A 421 23.39 5.73 11.61
N PHE A 422 22.37 5.14 12.21
CA PHE A 422 21.66 5.71 13.36
C PHE A 422 21.54 4.74 14.54
N ASP A 423 21.44 5.30 15.74
CA ASP A 423 21.29 4.61 17.02
C ASP A 423 19.96 5.05 17.67
N PRO A 424 18.93 4.18 17.71
CA PRO A 424 17.63 4.54 18.26
C PRO A 424 17.62 4.63 19.79
N SER A 425 18.67 4.17 20.48
CA SER A 425 18.78 4.26 21.95
C SER A 425 19.14 5.66 22.44
N LYS A 426 19.59 6.54 21.53
CA LYS A 426 19.95 7.94 21.84
C LYS A 426 18.75 8.86 21.83
N GLU A 427 18.92 10.00 22.51
CA GLU A 427 17.95 11.09 22.50
C GLU A 427 17.70 11.63 21.08
N PRO A 428 16.45 11.97 20.72
CA PRO A 428 16.12 12.57 19.44
C PRO A 428 16.96 13.83 19.15
N GLY A 429 17.48 13.97 17.92
CA GLY A 429 18.42 15.05 17.58
C GLY A 429 19.89 14.74 17.88
N SER A 430 20.21 13.51 18.31
CA SER A 430 21.58 12.98 18.42
C SER A 430 21.64 11.49 18.09
N ARG A 431 20.74 11.02 17.22
CA ARG A 431 20.61 9.61 16.82
C ARG A 431 21.46 9.26 15.61
N ILE A 432 21.77 10.20 14.72
CA ILE A 432 22.68 9.96 13.59
C ILE A 432 24.11 9.86 14.12
N ILE A 433 24.78 8.77 13.76
CA ILE A 433 26.15 8.45 14.17
C ILE A 433 27.15 8.86 13.10
N GLU A 434 26.81 8.58 11.85
CA GLU A 434 27.64 8.84 10.68
C GLU A 434 26.72 9.05 9.47
N ALA A 435 27.08 10.01 8.61
CA ALA A 435 26.45 10.20 7.31
C ALA A 435 27.52 10.51 6.25
N THR A 436 27.39 9.85 5.11
CA THR A 436 28.24 10.03 3.92
C THR A 436 27.38 10.44 2.74
N LEU A 437 27.93 11.24 1.83
CA LEU A 437 27.26 11.72 0.62
C LEU A 437 28.25 11.59 -0.55
N GLY A 438 27.83 10.97 -1.66
CA GLY A 438 28.71 10.79 -2.82
C GLY A 438 29.87 9.81 -2.61
N GLY A 439 29.74 8.91 -1.63
CA GLY A 439 30.79 7.96 -1.23
C GLY A 439 31.91 8.57 -0.36
N GLY A 440 31.80 9.84 0.06
CA GLY A 440 32.70 10.49 1.00
C GLY A 440 31.97 11.06 2.23
N PRO A 441 32.69 11.54 3.25
CA PRO A 441 32.10 12.19 4.41
C PRO A 441 31.23 13.39 4.02
N MET A 442 30.12 13.60 4.74
CA MET A 442 29.26 14.77 4.54
C MET A 442 29.96 16.03 5.09
N GLU A 443 30.15 17.05 4.25
CA GLU A 443 30.78 18.33 4.61
C GLU A 443 29.70 19.32 5.07
N MET A 444 29.63 19.64 6.36
CA MET A 444 28.47 20.35 6.93
C MET A 444 28.23 21.74 6.32
N ASP A 445 29.26 22.55 6.12
CA ASP A 445 29.15 23.91 5.56
C ASP A 445 28.98 23.93 4.02
N LYS A 446 29.16 22.79 3.35
CA LYS A 446 29.11 22.71 1.89
C LYS A 446 27.66 22.71 1.42
N LYS A 447 27.35 23.56 0.44
CA LYS A 447 26.07 23.51 -0.27
C LYS A 447 26.04 22.33 -1.24
N TYR A 448 25.03 21.47 -1.09
CA TYR A 448 24.68 20.38 -1.99
C TYR A 448 23.33 20.65 -2.65
N THR A 449 23.09 20.01 -3.78
CA THR A 449 21.80 19.99 -4.46
C THR A 449 21.01 18.74 -4.08
N LEU A 450 19.77 18.93 -3.65
CA LEU A 450 18.90 17.91 -3.08
C LEU A 450 17.58 17.85 -3.86
N ALA A 451 17.24 16.67 -4.39
CA ALA A 451 15.89 16.38 -4.87
C ALA A 451 15.03 15.87 -3.71
N THR A 452 13.90 16.54 -3.44
CA THR A 452 12.97 16.22 -2.34
C THR A 452 11.54 16.55 -2.75
N ARG A 453 10.53 16.33 -1.89
CA ARG A 453 9.12 16.69 -2.18
C ARG A 453 8.79 18.10 -1.68
N GLY A 454 7.90 18.80 -2.39
CA GLY A 454 7.35 20.10 -1.97
C GLY A 454 6.84 20.09 -0.54
N TYR A 455 6.07 19.04 -0.18
CA TYR A 455 5.68 18.69 1.19
C TYR A 455 6.80 18.89 2.25
N MET A 456 8.01 18.41 1.95
CA MET A 456 9.17 18.50 2.85
C MET A 456 9.84 19.88 2.79
N GLY A 457 9.82 20.53 1.62
CA GLY A 457 10.22 21.93 1.45
C GLY A 457 9.33 22.93 2.21
N ARG A 458 8.07 22.57 2.47
CA ARG A 458 7.14 23.29 3.37
C ARG A 458 7.31 22.90 4.85
N GLY A 459 8.37 22.15 5.20
CA GLY A 459 8.69 21.75 6.58
C GLY A 459 7.74 20.74 7.23
N LYS A 460 6.82 20.12 6.47
CA LYS A 460 5.90 19.08 6.98
C LYS A 460 6.65 17.83 7.44
N ASP A 461 6.01 16.94 8.20
CA ASP A 461 6.66 15.81 8.88
C ASP A 461 7.86 16.22 9.77
N GLY A 462 7.89 17.50 10.21
CA GLY A 462 8.98 18.07 11.02
C GLY A 462 10.23 18.50 10.24
N TYR A 463 10.24 18.44 8.90
CA TYR A 463 11.41 18.74 8.05
C TYR A 463 11.78 20.23 7.94
N THR A 464 11.70 20.96 9.05
CA THR A 464 11.98 22.40 9.17
C THR A 464 13.38 22.82 8.73
N SER A 465 14.37 21.92 8.76
CA SER A 465 15.72 22.19 8.22
C SER A 465 15.75 22.33 6.69
N LEU A 466 14.77 21.75 6.00
CA LEU A 466 14.57 21.83 4.54
C LEU A 466 13.59 22.94 4.14
N LEU A 467 13.09 23.74 5.10
CA LEU A 467 12.13 24.81 4.84
C LEU A 467 12.70 25.80 3.82
N VAL A 468 11.94 26.05 2.76
CA VAL A 468 12.36 26.90 1.64
C VAL A 468 12.24 28.39 1.97
N GLU A 469 13.07 29.23 1.34
CA GLU A 469 13.07 30.68 1.55
C GLU A 469 11.68 31.36 1.40
N PRO A 470 10.80 31.01 0.42
CA PRO A 470 9.44 31.56 0.32
C PRO A 470 8.54 31.25 1.52
N GLU A 471 8.75 30.11 2.18
CA GLU A 471 8.01 29.67 3.38
C GLU A 471 8.69 30.15 4.69
N GLY A 472 9.68 31.05 4.59
CA GLY A 472 10.38 31.63 5.75
C GLY A 472 11.59 30.82 6.23
N GLY A 473 12.05 29.83 5.46
CA GLY A 473 13.21 29.01 5.76
C GLY A 473 14.53 29.52 5.16
N THR A 474 15.45 28.60 4.89
CA THR A 474 16.82 28.90 4.40
C THR A 474 17.29 28.00 3.25
N ALA A 475 16.45 27.07 2.79
CA ALA A 475 16.74 26.29 1.59
C ALA A 475 16.45 27.12 0.32
N GLU A 476 17.46 27.24 -0.53
CA GLU A 476 17.41 27.99 -1.80
C GLU A 476 16.70 27.12 -2.86
N GLU A 477 15.53 27.54 -3.37
CA GLU A 477 14.83 26.80 -4.42
C GLU A 477 15.51 26.99 -5.79
N ILE A 478 15.82 25.87 -6.45
CA ILE A 478 16.25 25.84 -7.86
C ILE A 478 15.06 25.49 -8.77
N VAL A 479 14.20 24.58 -8.33
CA VAL A 479 12.90 24.26 -8.94
C VAL A 479 11.85 24.22 -7.83
N CYS A 480 10.99 25.23 -7.80
CA CYS A 480 9.84 25.34 -6.90
C CYS A 480 8.69 24.42 -7.32
N GLU A 481 7.65 24.31 -6.47
CA GLU A 481 6.51 23.42 -6.69
C GLU A 481 5.77 23.66 -8.02
N GLU A 482 5.61 24.92 -8.45
CA GLU A 482 4.93 25.26 -9.72
C GLU A 482 5.62 24.67 -10.96
N ASN A 483 6.93 24.42 -10.88
CA ASN A 483 7.77 23.88 -11.95
C ASN A 483 8.24 22.45 -11.67
N GLY A 484 7.87 21.90 -10.50
CA GLY A 484 8.21 20.54 -10.09
C GLY A 484 7.39 19.48 -10.82
N ILE A 485 7.82 18.22 -10.72
CA ILE A 485 7.18 17.09 -11.39
C ILE A 485 6.77 16.02 -10.38
N LEU A 486 5.59 15.42 -10.56
CA LEU A 486 5.09 14.34 -9.71
C LEU A 486 6.00 13.11 -9.79
N ILE A 487 6.21 12.41 -8.68
CA ILE A 487 6.93 11.11 -8.67
C ILE A 487 6.31 10.13 -9.68
N SER A 488 4.98 10.05 -9.74
CA SER A 488 4.27 9.20 -10.71
C SER A 488 4.56 9.58 -12.16
N ALA A 489 4.85 10.86 -12.46
CA ALA A 489 5.25 11.32 -13.78
C ALA A 489 6.75 11.07 -14.05
N MET A 490 7.64 11.29 -13.07
CA MET A 490 9.06 10.92 -13.16
C MET A 490 9.24 9.42 -13.45
N LEU A 491 8.56 8.55 -12.71
CA LEU A 491 8.66 7.09 -12.89
C LEU A 491 8.14 6.66 -14.28
N ARG A 492 7.05 7.27 -14.77
CA ARG A 492 6.55 7.06 -16.14
C ARG A 492 7.56 7.52 -17.19
N GLN A 493 8.15 8.71 -17.03
CA GLN A 493 9.18 9.22 -17.95
C GLN A 493 10.45 8.37 -17.93
N TYR A 494 10.88 7.90 -16.75
CA TYR A 494 11.99 6.97 -16.59
C TYR A 494 11.75 5.67 -17.39
N PHE A 495 10.62 4.99 -17.19
CA PHE A 495 10.32 3.76 -17.95
C PHE A 495 10.10 4.01 -19.45
N MET A 496 9.49 5.14 -19.84
CA MET A 496 9.41 5.54 -21.25
C MET A 496 10.81 5.73 -21.85
N SER A 497 11.75 6.34 -21.12
CA SER A 497 13.14 6.49 -21.57
C SER A 497 13.83 5.13 -21.73
N LEU A 498 13.59 4.16 -20.84
CA LEU A 498 14.12 2.80 -20.98
C LEU A 498 13.57 2.08 -22.22
N ARG A 499 12.29 2.27 -22.53
CA ARG A 499 11.67 1.79 -23.78
C ARG A 499 12.32 2.42 -25.01
N THR A 500 12.48 3.75 -25.04
CA THR A 500 13.12 4.45 -26.16
C THR A 500 14.59 4.05 -26.32
N VAL A 501 15.37 3.99 -25.24
CA VAL A 501 16.78 3.57 -25.28
C VAL A 501 16.92 2.09 -25.68
N GLY A 502 15.98 1.22 -25.28
CA GLY A 502 15.89 -0.15 -25.78
C GLY A 502 15.67 -0.20 -27.29
N GLN A 503 14.69 0.55 -27.80
CA GLN A 503 14.45 0.69 -29.24
C GLN A 503 15.66 1.27 -29.99
N TRP A 504 16.46 2.15 -29.34
CA TRP A 504 17.66 2.74 -29.94
C TRP A 504 18.87 1.79 -29.93
N LYS A 505 18.93 0.79 -29.02
CA LYS A 505 19.86 -0.34 -29.19
C LYS A 505 19.49 -1.18 -30.41
N ASN A 506 18.20 -1.43 -30.60
CA ASN A 506 17.71 -2.22 -31.74
C ASN A 506 17.62 -1.39 -33.04
N LEU A 507 18.05 -0.12 -33.04
CA LEU A 507 18.09 0.72 -34.24
C LEU A 507 19.01 0.11 -35.31
N SER A 508 20.09 -0.57 -34.91
CA SER A 508 20.95 -1.30 -35.85
C SER A 508 20.20 -2.43 -36.56
N GLU A 509 19.38 -3.20 -35.84
CA GLU A 509 18.56 -4.26 -36.43
C GLU A 509 17.44 -3.69 -37.29
N HIS A 510 16.83 -2.57 -36.88
CA HIS A 510 15.87 -1.84 -37.70
C HIS A 510 16.49 -1.35 -39.01
N TRP A 511 17.67 -0.72 -38.97
CA TRP A 511 18.38 -0.28 -40.17
C TRP A 511 18.91 -1.45 -41.02
N VAL A 512 19.27 -2.59 -40.43
CA VAL A 512 19.58 -3.83 -41.15
C VAL A 512 18.33 -4.36 -41.87
N GLN A 513 17.19 -4.45 -41.19
CA GLN A 513 15.93 -4.87 -41.83
C GLN A 513 15.44 -3.88 -42.90
N VAL A 514 15.69 -2.58 -42.73
CA VAL A 514 15.44 -1.58 -43.78
C VAL A 514 16.39 -1.79 -44.96
N ALA A 515 17.68 -2.03 -44.73
CA ALA A 515 18.65 -2.31 -45.79
C ALA A 515 18.34 -3.60 -46.56
N GLU A 516 17.92 -4.67 -45.85
CA GLU A 516 17.45 -5.93 -46.43
C GLU A 516 16.18 -5.73 -47.26
N LYS A 517 15.18 -5.00 -46.73
CA LYS A 517 13.95 -4.66 -47.47
C LYS A 517 14.24 -3.77 -48.69
N CYS A 518 15.21 -2.87 -48.61
CA CYS A 518 15.56 -1.95 -49.69
C CYS A 518 16.36 -2.56 -50.85
N HIS A 519 16.65 -3.87 -50.85
CA HIS A 519 17.23 -4.59 -52.01
C HIS A 519 18.43 -3.86 -52.66
N THR A 520 19.36 -3.34 -51.85
CA THR A 520 20.50 -2.59 -52.38
C THR A 520 21.50 -3.55 -53.05
N PRO A 521 21.79 -3.43 -54.36
CA PRO A 521 22.66 -4.38 -55.05
C PRO A 521 24.13 -4.12 -54.69
N VAL A 522 24.71 -5.01 -53.88
CA VAL A 522 26.16 -5.04 -53.62
C VAL A 522 26.83 -5.95 -54.65
N GLU A 523 27.07 -5.43 -55.86
CA GLU A 523 27.98 -6.09 -56.81
C GLU A 523 29.43 -5.61 -56.59
N PRO A 524 30.38 -6.51 -56.23
CA PRO A 524 31.80 -6.18 -56.23
C PRO A 524 32.34 -6.15 -57.67
N ARG A 525 32.97 -5.03 -58.02
CA ARG A 525 33.61 -4.80 -59.32
C ARG A 525 34.72 -5.83 -59.58
N LYS A 526 34.53 -6.75 -60.51
CA LYS A 526 35.53 -7.76 -60.90
C LYS A 526 36.83 -7.12 -61.41
N MET A 527 37.97 -7.64 -60.95
CA MET A 527 39.22 -7.65 -61.71
C MET A 527 39.86 -9.04 -61.65
N TRP A 528 40.37 -9.46 -62.82
CA TRP A 528 41.14 -10.67 -63.11
C TRP A 528 40.45 -12.04 -63.06
N GLU A 529 40.71 -12.80 -64.12
CA GLU A 529 40.31 -14.20 -64.38
C GLU A 529 41.48 -14.82 -65.18
N THR A 530 41.71 -16.13 -65.31
CA THR A 530 40.93 -17.37 -65.11
C THR A 530 41.98 -18.50 -64.76
N PRO A 531 41.78 -19.85 -64.89
CA PRO A 531 40.58 -20.71 -64.91
C PRO A 531 40.66 -22.05 -64.12
N ALA A 532 39.50 -22.74 -64.09
CA ALA A 532 39.30 -24.21 -64.02
C ALA A 532 39.37 -24.92 -62.62
N ALA A 533 38.62 -26.01 -62.35
CA ALA A 533 37.83 -26.86 -63.26
C ALA A 533 36.53 -27.45 -62.65
N THR A 534 35.51 -27.63 -63.52
CA THR A 534 34.50 -28.72 -63.61
C THR A 534 33.89 -29.38 -62.35
N GLY A 535 32.56 -29.48 -62.28
CA GLY A 535 31.89 -30.40 -61.33
C GLY A 535 30.35 -30.41 -61.24
N THR A 536 29.66 -30.65 -62.37
CA THR A 536 28.30 -31.27 -62.49
C THR A 536 27.11 -30.89 -61.56
N SER A 537 25.98 -30.60 -62.20
CA SER A 537 24.64 -30.46 -61.62
C SER A 537 23.93 -31.79 -61.33
N ASP A 538 23.07 -31.82 -60.29
CA ASP A 538 21.93 -32.74 -60.18
C ASP A 538 20.73 -32.05 -59.45
N PRO A 539 19.48 -32.52 -59.62
CA PRO A 539 18.28 -31.72 -59.39
C PRO A 539 17.71 -31.71 -57.95
N LYS A 540 16.90 -30.69 -57.65
CA LYS A 540 16.10 -30.60 -56.42
C LYS A 540 15.08 -31.75 -56.29
N PRO A 541 14.89 -32.32 -55.09
CA PRO A 541 13.65 -32.96 -54.70
C PRO A 541 12.69 -31.95 -54.02
N GLU A 542 11.39 -32.09 -54.28
CA GLU A 542 10.33 -31.40 -53.53
C GLU A 542 10.18 -31.99 -52.12
N VAL A 543 9.72 -31.18 -51.16
CA VAL A 543 9.34 -31.64 -49.82
C VAL A 543 7.89 -31.27 -49.53
N HIS A 544 7.01 -32.26 -49.47
CA HIS A 544 5.69 -32.12 -48.86
C HIS A 544 5.84 -31.95 -47.35
N SER A 545 5.56 -30.75 -46.82
CA SER A 545 5.44 -30.54 -45.38
C SER A 545 4.05 -30.96 -44.88
N LYS A 546 3.97 -32.02 -44.07
CA LYS A 546 2.81 -32.23 -43.18
C LYS A 546 2.94 -31.28 -41.99
N SER A 547 1.83 -30.70 -41.55
CA SER A 547 1.87 -29.68 -40.50
C SER A 547 2.20 -30.29 -39.13
N TRP A 548 2.85 -29.49 -38.29
CA TRP A 548 3.27 -29.89 -36.94
C TRP A 548 2.10 -30.27 -36.02
N ALA A 549 0.91 -29.72 -36.27
CA ALA A 549 -0.30 -29.97 -35.48
C ALA A 549 -0.79 -31.43 -35.56
N GLU A 550 -0.78 -32.03 -36.76
CA GLU A 550 -1.22 -33.43 -36.96
C GLU A 550 -0.37 -34.43 -36.17
N TRP A 551 0.92 -34.11 -35.93
CA TRP A 551 1.85 -34.95 -35.18
C TRP A 551 1.55 -34.95 -33.68
N MET A 552 1.14 -33.82 -33.11
CA MET A 552 0.87 -33.69 -31.66
C MET A 552 -0.44 -34.36 -31.24
N VAL A 553 -1.53 -34.14 -31.97
CA VAL A 553 -2.86 -34.75 -31.67
C VAL A 553 -2.74 -36.27 -31.59
N LYS A 554 -2.00 -36.87 -32.53
CA LYS A 554 -1.83 -38.32 -32.65
C LYS A 554 -0.92 -38.93 -31.58
N ARG A 555 -0.09 -38.13 -30.90
CA ARG A 555 0.86 -38.57 -29.87
C ARG A 555 0.29 -38.51 -28.44
N HIS A 556 -0.70 -37.65 -28.20
CA HIS A 556 -1.23 -37.37 -26.86
C HIS A 556 -2.70 -37.80 -26.65
N ALA A 557 -3.38 -38.32 -27.68
CA ALA A 557 -4.73 -38.89 -27.58
C ALA A 557 -5.79 -37.95 -26.95
N LEU A 558 -5.64 -36.64 -27.15
CA LEU A 558 -6.60 -35.63 -26.72
C LEU A 558 -7.82 -35.67 -27.65
N ASN A 559 -8.98 -36.06 -27.11
CA ASN A 559 -10.19 -36.31 -27.89
C ASN A 559 -11.06 -35.05 -28.01
N THR A 560 -10.47 -33.97 -28.52
CA THR A 560 -11.13 -32.67 -28.78
C THR A 560 -10.85 -32.25 -30.21
N LYS A 561 -11.91 -31.99 -30.99
CA LYS A 561 -11.78 -31.48 -32.35
C LYS A 561 -11.14 -30.10 -32.31
N LEU A 562 -10.12 -29.88 -33.15
CA LEU A 562 -9.64 -28.53 -33.47
C LEU A 562 -10.72 -27.78 -34.29
N PRO A 563 -10.85 -26.45 -34.13
CA PRO A 563 -11.59 -25.61 -35.07
C PRO A 563 -11.04 -25.77 -36.50
N LYS A 564 -11.88 -25.53 -37.51
CA LYS A 564 -11.48 -25.54 -38.92
C LYS A 564 -11.13 -24.12 -39.37
N ASP A 565 -10.07 -23.99 -40.15
CA ASP A 565 -9.88 -22.85 -41.05
C ASP A 565 -11.01 -22.85 -42.09
N GLU A 566 -11.95 -21.91 -42.00
CA GLU A 566 -12.73 -21.42 -43.15
C GLU A 566 -12.78 -19.88 -43.10
N SER A 567 -12.75 -19.27 -44.28
CA SER A 567 -12.53 -17.83 -44.49
C SER A 567 -13.81 -16.98 -44.44
N ASP A 568 -13.58 -15.67 -44.28
CA ASP A 568 -14.49 -14.53 -44.49
C ASP A 568 -15.32 -14.01 -43.30
N GLU A 569 -14.94 -12.80 -42.87
CA GLU A 569 -15.69 -11.71 -42.22
C GLU A 569 -16.69 -12.02 -41.07
N SER A 570 -16.28 -11.76 -39.83
CA SER A 570 -16.80 -10.64 -39.00
C SER A 570 -16.07 -10.51 -37.65
N ASP A 571 -16.15 -9.33 -37.03
CA ASP A 571 -15.37 -8.95 -35.84
C ASP A 571 -15.64 -9.79 -34.57
N THR A 572 -14.66 -9.79 -33.65
CA THR A 572 -14.69 -10.20 -32.23
C THR A 572 -14.38 -11.66 -31.84
N GLU A 573 -13.14 -12.16 -32.03
CA GLU A 573 -12.67 -13.36 -31.30
C GLU A 573 -11.15 -13.45 -30.94
N ASP A 574 -10.28 -12.51 -31.34
CA ASP A 574 -8.80 -12.67 -31.26
C ASP A 574 -8.14 -12.57 -29.84
N GLU A 575 -8.77 -11.95 -28.84
CA GLU A 575 -8.14 -11.76 -27.51
C GLU A 575 -8.26 -12.98 -26.57
N ALA A 576 -9.20 -13.90 -26.83
CA ALA A 576 -9.39 -15.08 -25.97
C ALA A 576 -8.34 -16.18 -26.23
N ASP A 577 -8.05 -16.46 -27.50
CA ASP A 577 -7.15 -17.55 -27.91
C ASP A 577 -5.68 -17.25 -27.56
N THR A 578 -5.24 -15.99 -27.67
CA THR A 578 -3.86 -15.62 -27.33
C THR A 578 -3.57 -15.70 -25.82
N ILE A 579 -4.53 -15.35 -24.96
CA ILE A 579 -4.37 -15.47 -23.50
C ILE A 579 -4.36 -16.95 -23.08
N ALA A 580 -5.28 -17.76 -23.63
CA ALA A 580 -5.34 -19.19 -23.36
C ALA A 580 -4.07 -19.95 -23.80
N GLN A 581 -3.44 -19.51 -24.89
CA GLN A 581 -2.20 -20.10 -25.40
C GLN A 581 -1.00 -19.85 -24.47
N VAL A 582 -0.83 -18.61 -23.98
CA VAL A 582 0.25 -18.24 -23.06
C VAL A 582 0.13 -18.97 -21.71
N ASP A 583 -1.07 -19.04 -21.15
CA ASP A 583 -1.31 -19.79 -19.91
C ASP A 583 -1.01 -21.28 -20.06
N MET A 584 -1.36 -21.88 -21.21
CA MET A 584 -1.09 -23.30 -21.48
C MET A 584 0.42 -23.61 -21.57
N GLU A 585 1.22 -22.74 -22.21
CA GLU A 585 2.67 -22.92 -22.30
C GLU A 585 3.35 -22.82 -20.92
N MET A 586 2.97 -21.83 -20.10
CA MET A 586 3.46 -21.73 -18.71
C MET A 586 3.10 -22.95 -17.87
N LEU A 587 1.91 -23.52 -18.07
CA LEU A 587 1.44 -24.70 -17.35
C LEU A 587 2.19 -25.98 -17.76
N ILE A 588 2.61 -26.07 -19.02
CA ILE A 588 3.47 -27.16 -19.55
C ILE A 588 4.88 -27.05 -18.97
N MET A 589 5.51 -25.87 -18.99
CA MET A 589 6.87 -25.68 -18.45
C MET A 589 6.96 -26.02 -16.96
N ARG A 590 6.01 -25.51 -16.15
CA ARG A 590 5.93 -25.80 -14.71
C ARG A 590 5.78 -27.30 -14.43
N LYS A 591 4.97 -28.03 -15.22
CA LYS A 591 4.79 -29.48 -15.10
C LYS A 591 6.02 -30.28 -15.54
N PHE A 592 6.77 -29.82 -16.54
CA PHE A 592 8.00 -30.48 -16.99
C PHE A 592 9.10 -30.39 -15.92
N PHE A 593 9.31 -29.18 -15.38
CA PHE A 593 10.34 -28.91 -14.36
C PHE A 593 10.09 -29.68 -13.05
N ALA A 594 8.86 -29.65 -12.53
CA ALA A 594 8.48 -30.40 -11.33
C ALA A 594 8.65 -31.93 -11.48
N LYS A 595 8.44 -32.46 -12.69
CA LYS A 595 8.55 -33.90 -12.98
C LYS A 595 10.00 -34.35 -13.13
N TRP A 596 10.88 -33.49 -13.66
CA TRP A 596 12.33 -33.71 -13.69
C TRP A 596 12.93 -33.69 -12.28
N ALA A 597 12.64 -32.66 -11.48
CA ALA A 597 13.16 -32.55 -10.10
C ALA A 597 12.78 -33.76 -9.23
N LYS A 598 11.54 -34.25 -9.36
CA LYS A 598 11.05 -35.45 -8.68
C LYS A 598 11.74 -36.75 -9.15
N ALA A 599 12.15 -36.83 -10.41
CA ALA A 599 12.87 -37.99 -10.96
C ALA A 599 14.37 -37.98 -10.60
N ALA A 600 14.97 -36.79 -10.44
CA ALA A 600 16.36 -36.62 -10.05
C ALA A 600 16.61 -36.72 -8.54
N GLY A 601 15.56 -36.72 -7.71
CA GLY A 601 15.68 -36.81 -6.24
C GLY A 601 16.18 -35.52 -5.57
N VAL A 602 16.21 -34.40 -6.30
CA VAL A 602 16.74 -33.11 -5.83
C VAL A 602 15.62 -32.28 -5.19
N LYS A 603 15.86 -31.74 -3.99
CA LYS A 603 15.05 -30.64 -3.45
C LYS A 603 15.35 -29.39 -4.28
N ALA A 604 14.34 -28.85 -4.96
CA ALA A 604 14.50 -27.64 -5.75
C ALA A 604 14.75 -26.42 -4.84
N GLU A 605 15.88 -25.76 -5.04
CA GLU A 605 16.16 -24.38 -4.64
C GLU A 605 16.27 -23.50 -5.90
N VAL A 606 16.43 -22.19 -5.72
CA VAL A 606 16.35 -21.17 -6.78
C VAL A 606 17.54 -21.26 -7.77
N CYS A 607 17.29 -20.83 -9.01
CA CYS A 607 18.16 -20.97 -10.19
C CYS A 607 19.59 -20.39 -10.07
N ASP A 608 20.43 -20.81 -11.02
CA ASP A 608 21.74 -20.22 -11.31
C ASP A 608 21.70 -18.67 -11.43
N PRO A 609 22.82 -17.96 -11.15
CA PRO A 609 22.92 -16.53 -11.37
C PRO A 609 22.76 -16.17 -12.86
N LEU A 610 21.73 -15.38 -13.14
CA LEU A 610 21.36 -14.89 -14.46
C LEU A 610 22.48 -14.09 -15.13
N ARG A 611 22.59 -14.18 -16.45
CA ARG A 611 23.65 -13.55 -17.26
C ARG A 611 23.21 -12.21 -17.86
N GLU A 612 24.20 -11.39 -18.19
CA GLU A 612 23.97 -10.09 -18.82
C GLU A 612 23.29 -10.27 -20.19
N GLY A 613 22.03 -9.82 -20.28
CA GLY A 613 21.16 -10.01 -21.46
C GLY A 613 19.85 -10.72 -21.16
N GLU A 614 19.78 -11.58 -20.14
CA GLU A 614 18.55 -12.31 -19.77
C GLU A 614 17.47 -11.42 -19.11
N PHE A 615 17.72 -10.11 -19.05
CA PHE A 615 16.87 -9.06 -18.51
C PHE A 615 16.36 -8.09 -19.60
N THR A 616 16.33 -8.50 -20.87
CA THR A 616 15.67 -7.70 -21.92
C THR A 616 14.27 -8.24 -22.19
N VAL A 617 13.26 -7.45 -21.84
CA VAL A 617 11.92 -7.59 -22.42
C VAL A 617 11.94 -6.76 -23.71
N ASP A 618 11.47 -7.31 -24.84
CA ASP A 618 11.69 -6.73 -26.18
C ASP A 618 11.24 -5.25 -26.33
N TRP A 619 10.32 -4.80 -25.48
CA TRP A 619 9.81 -3.42 -25.46
C TRP A 619 10.33 -2.53 -24.32
N THR A 620 11.08 -3.04 -23.34
CA THR A 620 11.67 -2.21 -22.26
C THR A 620 12.83 -2.88 -21.52
N ARG A 621 13.74 -2.09 -20.95
CA ARG A 621 14.77 -2.61 -20.04
C ARG A 621 14.14 -2.91 -18.68
N VAL A 622 14.44 -4.10 -18.17
CA VAL A 622 14.08 -4.53 -16.81
C VAL A 622 14.84 -3.72 -15.77
N ILE A 623 14.16 -3.40 -14.66
CA ILE A 623 14.83 -2.93 -13.43
C ILE A 623 14.95 -4.04 -12.39
N ALA A 624 16.00 -4.00 -11.60
CA ALA A 624 16.18 -4.89 -10.45
C ALA A 624 16.68 -4.10 -9.22
N PRO A 625 15.85 -3.22 -8.61
CA PRO A 625 16.25 -2.49 -7.41
C PRO A 625 16.61 -3.42 -6.26
N VAL A 626 17.76 -3.18 -5.65
CA VAL A 626 18.27 -3.93 -4.50
C VAL A 626 18.40 -3.05 -3.27
N LEU A 627 18.59 -3.69 -2.12
CA LEU A 627 19.12 -3.03 -0.93
C LEU A 627 20.63 -2.89 -1.08
N GLU A 628 21.16 -1.70 -0.82
CA GLU A 628 22.58 -1.37 -0.95
C GLU A 628 23.24 -1.12 0.42
N GLY A 629 22.46 -1.08 1.50
CA GLY A 629 22.96 -0.75 2.83
C GLY A 629 23.15 0.75 3.04
N ARG A 630 22.32 1.57 2.38
CA ARG A 630 22.22 3.02 2.55
C ARG A 630 21.75 3.41 3.95
N ILE A 631 20.96 2.56 4.61
CA ILE A 631 20.41 2.84 5.94
C ILE A 631 20.83 1.75 6.91
N LYS A 632 21.58 2.12 7.96
CA LYS A 632 22.10 1.20 8.97
C LYS A 632 21.59 1.60 10.35
N MET A 633 21.11 0.62 11.11
CA MET A 633 20.70 0.79 12.50
C MET A 633 21.70 0.08 13.41
N ILE A 634 22.16 0.75 14.46
CA ILE A 634 22.89 0.11 15.56
C ILE A 634 21.87 -0.58 16.48
N SER A 635 22.15 -1.84 16.83
CA SER A 635 21.32 -2.70 17.70
C SER A 635 21.71 -2.61 19.16
#